data_AF-A0A8B6DX97-F1
#
_entry.id   AF-A0A8B6DX97-F1
#
_cell.length_a   1.000
_cell.length_b   1.000
_cell.length_c   1.000
_cell.angle_alpha   90.00
_cell.angle_beta   90.00
_cell.angle_gamma   90.00
#
_symmetry.space_group_name_H-M   'P 1'
#
loop_
_entity.id
_entity.type
_entity.pdbx_description
1 polymer ?
#
loop_
_entity_poly.entity_id
_entity_poly.type
_entity_poly.pdbx_seq_one_letter_code
_entity_poly.pdbx_strand_id
1 'polypeptide(L)' 'MERDFFITKIRYVLELCGYNPKNFSGHSFRIGAGTAAGQAKIEDHMIKTLGRWSSDCYVRYIRTQPISIKACTTAAC' A
#
# COMPACT_ATOMS: atom_id res chain seq x y z
N MET A 1 14.13 -17.16 0.31
CA MET A 1 15.33 -16.53 -0.28
C MET A 1 15.02 -15.15 -0.89
N GLU A 2 14.03 -14.99 -1.78
CA GLU A 2 13.66 -13.65 -2.31
C GLU A 2 13.14 -12.64 -1.27
N ARG A 3 12.28 -13.09 -0.36
CA ARG A 3 11.63 -12.19 0.62
C ARG A 3 12.65 -11.58 1.59
N ASP A 4 13.53 -12.39 2.16
CA ASP A 4 14.53 -11.90 3.13
C ASP A 4 15.51 -10.91 2.50
N PHE A 5 15.94 -11.17 1.26
CA PHE A 5 16.78 -10.23 0.51
C PHE A 5 16.06 -8.89 0.30
N PHE A 6 14.81 -8.93 -0.17
CA PHE A 6 14.00 -7.74 -0.37
C PHE A 6 13.81 -6.94 0.92
N ILE A 7 13.44 -7.60 2.02
CA ILE A 7 13.24 -6.94 3.31
C ILE A 7 14.54 -6.36 3.83
N THR A 8 15.66 -7.05 3.68
CA THR A 8 16.98 -6.54 4.08
C THR A 8 17.33 -5.26 3.31
N LYS A 9 17.09 -5.24 1.99
CA LYS A 9 17.32 -4.04 1.16
C LYS A 9 16.41 -2.88 1.54
N ILE A 10 15.13 -3.12 1.79
CA ILE A 10 14.19 -2.09 2.27
C ILE A 10 14.67 -1.50 3.60
N ARG A 11 15.08 -2.36 4.55
CA ARG A 11 15.57 -1.91 5.86
C ARG A 11 16.81 -1.03 5.73
N TYR A 12 17.74 -1.42 4.87
CA TYR A 12 18.92 -0.62 4.58
C TYR A 12 18.56 0.78 4.02
N VAL A 13 17.63 0.87 3.06
CA VAL A 13 17.18 2.16 2.52
C VAL A 13 16.45 3.00 3.58
N LEU A 14 15.64 2.36 4.44
CA LEU A 14 14.94 3.06 5.53
C LEU A 14 15.91 3.66 6.55
N GLU A 15 16.98 2.94 6.89
CA GLU A 15 18.05 3.46 7.76
C GLU A 15 18.73 4.68 7.15
N LEU A 16 19.04 4.65 5.84
CA LEU A 16 19.61 5.80 5.13
C LEU A 16 18.69 7.03 5.13
N CYS A 17 17.37 6.81 5.10
CA CYS A 17 16.37 7.86 5.19
C CYS A 17 16.08 8.33 6.63
N GLY A 18 16.78 7.81 7.64
CA GLY A 18 16.60 8.18 9.06
C GLY A 18 15.40 7.54 9.75
N TYR A 19 14.79 6.51 9.16
CA TYR A 19 13.69 5.76 9.77
C TYR A 19 14.21 4.55 10.53
N ASN A 20 13.51 4.17 11.61
CA ASN A 20 13.81 2.94 12.34
C ASN A 20 13.25 1.71 11.57
N PRO A 21 14.10 0.85 10.98
CA PRO A 21 13.67 -0.30 10.18
C PRO A 21 13.02 -1.42 11.01
N LYS A 22 13.07 -1.36 12.35
CA LYS A 22 12.36 -2.32 13.22
C LYS A 22 10.86 -2.11 13.19
N ASN A 23 10.40 -0.91 12.85
CA ASN A 23 8.98 -0.56 12.78
C ASN A 23 8.33 -0.98 11.45
N PHE A 24 9.13 -1.38 10.46
CA PHE A 24 8.65 -1.73 9.12
C PHE A 24 8.90 -3.20 8.82
N SER A 25 7.84 -3.87 8.37
CA SER A 25 7.89 -5.24 7.89
C SER A 25 7.52 -5.31 6.41
N GLY A 26 7.71 -6.46 5.79
CA GLY A 26 7.21 -6.70 4.43
C GLY A 26 5.71 -6.51 4.31
N HIS A 27 4.97 -6.77 5.38
CA HIS A 27 3.55 -6.51 5.43
C HIS A 27 3.26 -5.01 5.35
N SER A 28 3.99 -4.19 6.12
CA SER A 28 3.87 -2.73 6.08
C SER A 28 4.12 -2.18 4.66
N PHE A 29 5.11 -2.73 3.95
CA PHE A 29 5.40 -2.34 2.57
C PHE A 29 4.27 -2.71 1.60
N ARG A 30 3.66 -3.89 1.75
CA ARG A 30 2.49 -4.29 0.93
C ARG A 30 1.28 -3.37 1.16
N ILE A 31 1.03 -2.93 2.39
CA ILE A 31 -0.02 -1.95 2.70
C ILE A 31 0.27 -0.62 2.00
N GLY A 32 1.52 -0.14 2.10
CA GLY A 32 1.96 1.08 1.44
C GLY A 32 1.80 1.02 -0.07
N ALA A 33 2.20 -0.09 -0.70
CA ALA A 33 2.04 -0.31 -2.14
C ALA A 33 0.57 -0.30 -2.57
N GLY A 34 -0.33 -0.96 -1.81
CA GLY A 34 -1.76 -0.94 -2.08
C GLY A 34 -2.36 0.47 -1.94
N THR A 35 -1.97 1.21 -0.91
CA THR A 35 -2.41 2.60 -0.70
C THR A 35 -1.92 3.52 -1.83
N ALA A 36 -0.65 3.40 -2.24
CA ALA A 36 -0.07 4.20 -3.32
C ALA A 36 -0.76 3.93 -4.67
N ALA A 37 -1.07 2.66 -4.97
CA ALA A 37 -1.80 2.29 -6.17
C ALA A 37 -3.24 2.87 -6.18
N GLY A 38 -3.92 2.84 -5.04
CA GLY A 38 -5.24 3.48 -4.88
C GLY A 38 -5.17 4.99 -5.06
N GLN A 39 -4.14 5.66 -4.53
CA GLN A 39 -3.91 7.10 -4.74
C GLN A 39 -3.61 7.43 -6.20
N ALA A 40 -2.93 6.54 -6.92
CA ALA A 40 -2.67 6.66 -8.35
C ALA A 40 -3.90 6.38 -9.24
N LYS A 41 -5.09 6.14 -8.65
CA LYS A 41 -6.35 5.82 -9.35
C LYS A 41 -6.23 4.57 -10.24
N ILE A 42 -5.37 3.63 -9.87
CA ILE A 42 -5.31 2.33 -10.52
C ILE A 42 -6.58 1.56 -10.16
N GLU A 43 -7.20 0.92 -11.15
CA GLU A 43 -8.42 0.15 -10.91
C GLU A 43 -8.22 -0.97 -9.90
N ASP A 44 -9.21 -1.19 -9.03
CA ASP A 44 -9.17 -2.16 -7.93
C ASP A 44 -8.77 -3.58 -8.39
N HIS A 45 -9.26 -4.02 -9.56
CA HIS A 45 -8.94 -5.32 -10.13
C HIS A 45 -7.45 -5.46 -10.49
N MET A 46 -6.81 -4.36 -10.92
CA MET A 46 -5.38 -4.31 -11.19
C MET A 46 -4.59 -4.32 -9.89
N ILE A 47 -5.04 -3.59 -8.87
CA ILE A 47 -4.39 -3.61 -7.54
C ILE A 47 -4.48 -5.02 -6.93
N LYS A 48 -5.62 -5.71 -7.06
CA LYS A 48 -5.80 -7.11 -6.66
C LYS A 48 -4.79 -8.04 -7.31
N THR A 49 -4.61 -7.89 -8.62
CA THR A 49 -3.66 -8.66 -9.41
C THR A 49 -2.21 -8.35 -9.01
N LEU A 50 -1.85 -7.07 -8.91
CA LEU A 50 -0.51 -6.60 -8.51
C LEU A 50 -0.14 -7.06 -7.09
N GLY A 51 -1.11 -7.03 -6.17
CA GLY A 51 -0.94 -7.47 -4.78
C GLY A 51 -0.95 -8.98 -4.59
N ARG A 52 -1.21 -9.76 -5.66
CA ARG A 52 -1.43 -11.22 -5.64
C ARG A 52 -2.45 -11.61 -4.57
N TRP A 53 -3.53 -10.84 -4.48
CA TRP A 53 -4.60 -11.04 -3.50
C TRP A 53 -5.68 -11.93 -4.10
N SER A 54 -5.98 -13.04 -3.44
CA SER A 54 -7.05 -13.95 -3.85
C SER A 54 -8.43 -13.47 -3.41
N SER A 55 -8.52 -12.75 -2.29
CA SER A 55 -9.76 -12.23 -1.71
C SER A 55 -9.76 -10.71 -1.62
N ASP A 56 -10.94 -10.13 -1.43
CA ASP A 56 -11.14 -8.68 -1.31
C ASP A 56 -10.70 -8.11 0.05
N CYS A 57 -9.95 -8.90 0.85
CA CYS A 57 -9.35 -8.45 2.11
C CYS A 57 -8.42 -7.25 1.92
N TYR A 58 -7.95 -7.03 0.70
CA TYR A 58 -7.05 -5.97 0.35
C TYR A 58 -7.64 -4.57 0.36
N VAL A 59 -8.95 -4.45 0.19
CA VAL A 59 -9.66 -3.17 0.22
C VAL A 59 -9.40 -2.47 1.57
N ARG A 60 -9.26 -3.25 2.66
CA ARG A 60 -8.90 -2.72 3.99
C ARG A 60 -7.49 -2.12 4.06
N TYR A 61 -6.58 -2.53 3.17
CA TYR A 61 -5.21 -2.01 3.10
C TYR A 61 -5.08 -0.76 2.23
N ILE A 62 -6.06 -0.45 1.39
CA ILE A 62 -6.10 0.78 0.60
C ILE A 62 -6.63 1.89 1.50
N ARG A 63 -5.72 2.70 2.05
CA ARG A 63 -6.11 3.86 2.88
C ARG A 63 -6.47 5.03 1.97
N THR A 64 -7.74 5.11 1.59
CA THR A 64 -8.25 6.27 0.86
C THR A 64 -8.30 7.49 1.79
N GLN A 65 -7.67 8.58 1.37
CA GLN A 65 -7.72 9.84 2.11
C GLN A 65 -9.18 10.34 2.20
N PRO A 66 -9.65 10.82 3.37
CA PRO A 66 -11.05 11.21 3.58
C PRO A 66 -11.52 12.34 2.65
N ILE A 67 -10.59 13.09 2.04
CA ILE A 67 -10.89 14.14 1.07
C ILE A 67 -11.49 13.58 -0.24
N SER A 68 -11.07 12.39 -0.67
CA SER A 68 -11.66 11.71 -1.85
C SER A 68 -13.07 11.19 -1.59
N ILE A 69 -13.40 10.85 -0.33
CA ILE A 69 -14.74 10.39 0.05
C ILE A 69 -15.73 11.54 -0.07
N LYS A 70 -15.33 12.74 0.41
CA LYS A 70 -16.17 13.96 0.30
C LYS A 70 -16.48 14.32 -1.15
N ALA A 71 -15.50 14.23 -2.05
CA ALA A 71 -15.68 14.55 -3.47
C ALA A 71 -16.73 13.65 -4.15
N CYS A 72 -16.80 12.37 -3.79
CA CYS A 72 -17.79 11.44 -4.35
C CYS A 72 -19.20 11.70 -3.78
N THR A 73 -19.32 12.09 -2.51
CA THR A 73 -20.61 12.41 -1.89
C THR A 73 -21.21 13.71 -2.42
N THR A 74 -20.39 14.73 -2.71
CA THR A 74 -20.88 16.02 -3.24
C THR A 74 -21.28 15.95 -4.72
N ALA A 75 -20.76 15.00 -5.50
CA ALA A 75 -21.16 14.79 -6.89
C ALA A 75 -22.49 14.01 -7.05
N ALA A 76 -23.07 13.54 -5.94
CA ALA A 76 -24.34 12.81 -5.91
C ALA A 76 -25.51 13.63 -5.35
N CYS A 77 -25.37 14.95 -5.25
CA CYS A 77 -26.44 15.89 -4.91
C CYS A 77 -26.62 16.92 -6.03
#